data_AF-A0A919KPE8-F1
#
_entry.id   AF-A0A919KPE8-F1
#
_cell.length_a   1.000
_cell.length_b   1.000
_cell.length_c   1.000
_cell.angle_alpha   90.00
_cell.angle_beta   90.00
_cell.angle_gamma   90.00
#
_symmetry.space_group_name_H-M   'P 1'
#
loop_
_entity.id
_entity.type
_entity.pdbx_description
1 polymer ?
#
loop_
_entity_poly.entity_id
_entity_poly.type
_entity_poly.pdbx_seq_one_letter_code
_entity_poly.pdbx_strand_id
1 'polypeptide(L)'
;MRRTDAGTRGRRFAAALLAAGTVVGLVATPAAAVDSIRDQQWHLDAMKAPEMWQTTTGAGVTVAVIDSGFKLDHPDLAGQFLPGKDFSGLPGGVGDDKEGHGTGIAGIIAGTGKGLGGKGAFGLAPGVKILPLKIKNSGNSGATVTNSEFLKEIDQAIVYAADQGAKVINISQAGAASGFSDADISGLKAAVAHASSKGSLVIAGAGNSAQDGNPVMYPAALPTIVAAAATDRNGVVTDESERGSQIDLAAPGKDIYRPCTGPSGYCKSHGTSDATAVISASAALLWSVHPDWSANQILRVLINTAGKPQDGSARTDLIGYGTVRPRIALATPGDPGPANVSPLIGQMEGEATPAPSASAPATGQATPAPSASGTPGEGSEPVDLPVTGQAADGGSGNLPLVIGGSAAALAVIAVVVVLLMRRRRAGSTPAAAPQPTPVGAPYGGQLPPQGGPGGPGAPAAPYGQAAPPQYSPPAGPPQYGTQPPPPPQYGPPADPPADNPYAR
;
A
#
# COMPACT_ATOMS: atom_id res chain seq x y z
N MET A 1 -78.09 3.92 23.25
CA MET A 1 -77.81 3.00 24.37
C MET A 1 -77.82 1.57 23.87
N ARG A 2 -76.77 0.80 24.22
CA ARG A 2 -76.62 -0.68 24.32
C ARG A 2 -77.62 -1.59 23.57
N ARG A 3 -77.10 -2.43 22.64
CA ARG A 3 -76.89 -3.92 22.76
C ARG A 3 -78.22 -4.70 22.74
N THR A 4 -78.39 -5.83 22.05
CA THR A 4 -77.53 -7.04 21.89
C THR A 4 -78.24 -8.04 20.97
N ASP A 5 -77.47 -8.84 20.20
CA ASP A 5 -77.45 -10.33 20.10
C ASP A 5 -78.77 -11.15 20.08
N ALA A 6 -78.91 -12.33 19.44
CA ALA A 6 -78.04 -13.23 18.68
C ALA A 6 -78.87 -14.41 18.08
N GLY A 7 -78.25 -15.16 17.15
CA GLY A 7 -78.46 -16.61 16.91
C GLY A 7 -79.60 -17.01 15.94
N THR A 8 -79.54 -18.06 15.11
CA THR A 8 -78.59 -19.20 15.00
C THR A 8 -78.84 -19.98 13.68
N ARG A 9 -77.75 -20.44 13.02
CA ARG A 9 -77.53 -21.68 12.19
C ARG A 9 -78.50 -22.14 11.08
N GLY A 10 -77.94 -22.39 9.87
CA GLY A 10 -78.40 -23.48 8.98
C GLY A 10 -78.10 -23.38 7.46
N ARG A 11 -76.87 -23.73 7.05
CA ARG A 11 -76.37 -24.27 5.74
C ARG A 11 -77.45 -24.89 4.79
N ARG A 12 -77.53 -24.76 3.44
CA ARG A 12 -76.61 -24.63 2.27
C ARG A 12 -77.44 -24.26 1.00
N PHE A 13 -76.84 -23.59 0.00
CA PHE A 13 -76.93 -23.80 -1.49
C PHE A 13 -76.22 -22.60 -2.16
N ALA A 14 -74.97 -22.72 -2.60
CA ALA A 14 -74.52 -23.01 -3.97
C ALA A 14 -74.82 -21.90 -5.00
N ALA A 15 -73.80 -21.08 -5.32
CA ALA A 15 -73.68 -20.38 -6.59
C ALA A 15 -72.19 -20.33 -6.97
N ALA A 16 -71.87 -20.92 -8.12
CA ALA A 16 -70.55 -20.98 -8.72
C ALA A 16 -70.20 -19.65 -9.41
N LEU A 17 -68.93 -19.23 -9.34
CA LEU A 17 -68.32 -18.33 -10.31
C LEU A 17 -66.81 -18.61 -10.39
N LEU A 18 -66.30 -18.56 -11.62
CA LEU A 18 -65.04 -19.12 -12.10
C LEU A 18 -63.79 -18.56 -11.39
N ALA A 19 -62.87 -19.44 -11.01
CA ALA A 19 -61.48 -19.08 -10.74
C ALA A 19 -60.61 -19.60 -11.88
N ALA A 20 -60.28 -18.71 -12.83
CA ALA A 20 -59.22 -18.95 -13.80
C ALA A 20 -57.88 -18.93 -13.07
N GLY A 21 -57.27 -20.10 -12.92
CA GLY A 21 -55.93 -20.23 -12.37
C GLY A 21 -54.89 -19.75 -13.37
N THR A 22 -54.36 -18.55 -13.17
CA THR A 22 -53.05 -18.15 -13.70
C THR A 22 -52.03 -18.35 -12.59
N VAL A 23 -51.47 -19.56 -12.52
CA VAL A 23 -50.21 -19.79 -11.79
C VAL A 23 -49.12 -19.15 -12.65
N VAL A 24 -48.85 -17.87 -12.42
CA VAL A 24 -47.59 -17.27 -12.84
C VAL A 24 -46.53 -17.89 -11.93
N GLY A 25 -45.92 -18.97 -12.40
CA GLY A 25 -44.70 -19.47 -11.80
C GLY A 25 -43.66 -18.37 -11.88
N LEU A 26 -43.38 -17.72 -10.75
CA LEU A 26 -42.11 -17.03 -10.58
C LEU A 26 -41.04 -18.11 -10.69
N VAL A 27 -40.52 -18.29 -11.90
CA VAL A 27 -39.20 -18.88 -12.07
C VAL A 27 -38.28 -17.83 -11.47
N ALA A 28 -37.97 -17.97 -10.17
CA ALA A 28 -36.85 -17.26 -9.58
C ALA A 28 -35.65 -17.70 -10.40
N THR A 29 -35.20 -16.84 -11.32
CA THR A 29 -33.87 -17.00 -11.87
C THR A 29 -32.94 -17.05 -10.67
N PRO A 30 -32.09 -18.07 -10.51
CA PRO A 30 -31.12 -18.05 -9.44
C PRO A 30 -30.37 -16.74 -9.66
N ALA A 31 -30.39 -15.85 -8.65
CA ALA A 31 -29.55 -14.68 -8.66
C ALA A 31 -28.16 -15.21 -9.00
N ALA A 32 -27.60 -14.80 -10.14
CA ALA A 32 -26.25 -15.18 -10.52
C ALA A 32 -25.40 -14.96 -9.26
N ALA A 33 -24.75 -16.02 -8.78
CA ALA A 33 -23.94 -15.91 -7.58
C ALA A 33 -23.02 -14.71 -7.79
N VAL A 34 -23.15 -13.68 -6.95
CA VAL A 34 -22.19 -12.59 -6.98
C VAL A 34 -20.87 -13.27 -6.60
N ASP A 35 -20.01 -13.48 -7.60
CA ASP A 35 -18.62 -13.88 -7.40
C ASP A 35 -18.05 -12.91 -6.37
N SER A 36 -17.41 -13.45 -5.33
CA SER A 36 -16.95 -12.57 -4.26
C SER A 36 -15.90 -11.61 -4.83
N ILE A 37 -15.81 -10.41 -4.28
CA ILE A 37 -14.73 -9.49 -4.66
C ILE A 37 -13.38 -10.15 -4.35
N ARG A 38 -13.32 -10.91 -3.24
CA ARG A 38 -12.14 -11.71 -2.88
C ARG A 38 -11.68 -12.66 -3.99
N ASP A 39 -12.59 -13.31 -4.72
CA ASP A 39 -12.23 -14.24 -5.81
C ASP A 39 -11.53 -13.54 -6.98
N GLN A 40 -11.68 -12.22 -7.10
CA GLN A 40 -11.03 -11.40 -8.12
C GLN A 40 -9.66 -10.85 -7.67
N GLN A 41 -9.32 -10.99 -6.38
CA GLN A 41 -8.08 -10.47 -5.80
C GLN A 41 -6.89 -11.43 -5.99
N TRP A 42 -6.47 -11.58 -7.25
CA TRP A 42 -5.37 -12.49 -7.65
C TRP A 42 -4.09 -12.30 -6.83
N HIS A 43 -3.78 -11.06 -6.42
CA HIS A 43 -2.57 -10.72 -5.68
C HIS A 43 -2.52 -11.40 -4.31
N LEU A 44 -3.67 -11.56 -3.65
CA LEU A 44 -3.78 -12.28 -2.38
C LEU A 44 -3.55 -13.79 -2.58
N ASP A 45 -3.97 -14.35 -3.71
CA ASP A 45 -3.74 -15.77 -4.02
C ASP A 45 -2.28 -16.03 -4.38
N ALA A 46 -1.67 -15.13 -5.15
CA ALA A 46 -0.25 -15.19 -5.51
C ALA A 46 0.65 -15.11 -4.25
N MET A 47 0.29 -14.26 -3.29
CA MET A 47 1.01 -14.15 -2.01
C MET A 47 0.63 -15.22 -0.98
N LYS A 48 -0.40 -16.04 -1.26
CA LYS A 48 -0.95 -17.03 -0.33
C LYS A 48 -1.45 -16.40 0.99
N ALA A 49 -2.20 -15.30 0.88
CA ALA A 49 -2.72 -14.57 2.04
C ALA A 49 -3.49 -15.45 3.05
N PRO A 50 -4.35 -16.42 2.64
CA PRO A 50 -5.01 -17.31 3.58
C PRO A 50 -4.05 -18.18 4.42
N GLU A 51 -2.88 -18.54 3.88
CA GLU A 51 -1.83 -19.24 4.65
C GLU A 51 -1.20 -18.29 5.68
N MET A 52 -0.89 -17.06 5.27
CA MET A 52 -0.29 -16.05 6.16
C MET A 52 -1.21 -15.65 7.31
N TRP A 53 -2.52 -15.53 7.06
CA TRP A 53 -3.50 -15.14 8.07
C TRP A 53 -3.68 -16.17 9.19
N GLN A 54 -3.23 -17.41 9.00
CA GLN A 54 -3.16 -18.41 10.08
C GLN A 54 -2.06 -18.07 11.09
N THR A 55 -1.01 -17.35 10.66
CA THR A 55 0.07 -16.87 11.52
C THR A 55 -0.24 -15.49 12.09
N THR A 56 -0.62 -14.54 11.23
CA THR A 56 -0.93 -13.17 11.62
C THR A 56 -1.81 -12.47 10.59
N THR A 57 -2.66 -11.58 11.06
CA THR A 57 -3.42 -10.63 10.23
C THR A 57 -2.86 -9.21 10.31
N GLY A 58 -1.79 -8.96 11.07
CA GLY A 58 -1.23 -7.62 11.30
C GLY A 58 -1.78 -6.92 12.54
N ALA A 59 -2.48 -7.64 13.42
CA ALA A 59 -3.05 -7.08 14.65
C ALA A 59 -1.99 -6.41 15.53
N GLY A 60 -2.37 -5.29 16.16
CA GLY A 60 -1.47 -4.50 17.01
C GLY A 60 -0.57 -3.51 16.26
N VAL A 61 -0.63 -3.48 14.93
CA VAL A 61 0.13 -2.54 14.10
C VAL A 61 -0.78 -1.45 13.54
N THR A 62 -0.32 -0.20 13.64
CA THR A 62 -0.94 0.96 12.99
C THR A 62 -0.19 1.32 11.72
N VAL A 63 -0.92 1.40 10.61
CA VAL A 63 -0.44 1.90 9.31
C VAL A 63 -1.09 3.24 9.03
N ALA A 64 -0.30 4.31 8.92
CA ALA A 64 -0.79 5.59 8.45
C ALA A 64 -0.88 5.59 6.93
N VAL A 65 -1.99 6.12 6.40
CA VAL A 65 -2.20 6.24 4.95
C VAL A 65 -2.39 7.71 4.64
N ILE A 66 -1.46 8.29 3.87
CA ILE A 66 -1.47 9.69 3.43
C ILE A 66 -2.04 9.73 2.00
N ASP A 67 -3.27 10.21 1.85
CA ASP A 67 -4.02 10.08 0.59
C ASP A 67 -5.20 11.08 0.42
N SER A 68 -6.09 10.84 -0.56
CA SER A 68 -7.19 11.71 -1.01
C SER A 68 -8.35 11.90 -0.03
N GLY A 69 -8.37 11.14 1.08
CA GLY A 69 -9.51 11.01 1.98
C GLY A 69 -9.98 9.56 2.07
N PHE A 70 -10.97 9.29 2.93
CA PHE A 70 -11.41 7.93 3.20
C PHE A 70 -12.93 7.83 3.37
N LYS A 71 -13.56 6.84 2.72
CA LYS A 71 -14.94 6.44 3.01
C LYS A 71 -14.96 5.61 4.30
N LEU A 72 -15.04 6.31 5.43
CA LEU A 72 -14.90 5.74 6.78
C LEU A 72 -16.00 4.71 7.12
N ASP A 73 -17.14 4.76 6.43
CA ASP A 73 -18.27 3.84 6.59
C ASP A 73 -18.29 2.70 5.56
N HIS A 74 -17.24 2.53 4.75
CA HIS A 74 -17.17 1.42 3.81
C HIS A 74 -17.25 0.07 4.57
N PRO A 75 -18.15 -0.86 4.21
CA PRO A 75 -18.37 -2.09 4.98
C PRO A 75 -17.13 -2.96 5.19
N ASP A 76 -16.24 -3.06 4.19
CA ASP A 76 -14.98 -3.79 4.35
C ASP A 76 -13.96 -3.11 5.26
N LEU A 77 -14.11 -1.83 5.56
CA LEU A 77 -13.20 -1.08 6.42
C LEU A 77 -13.84 -0.75 7.78
N ALA A 78 -15.01 -1.32 8.05
CA ALA A 78 -15.73 -1.11 9.29
C ALA A 78 -14.87 -1.50 10.51
N GLY A 79 -14.57 -0.49 11.34
CA GLY A 79 -13.76 -0.63 12.55
C GLY A 79 -12.24 -0.62 12.30
N GLN A 80 -11.77 -0.40 11.06
CA GLN A 80 -10.33 -0.39 10.75
C GLN A 80 -9.69 0.98 10.94
N PHE A 81 -10.46 2.06 10.86
CA PHE A 81 -9.94 3.42 10.99
C PHE A 81 -9.82 3.88 12.45
N LEU A 82 -8.67 4.46 12.78
CA LEU A 82 -8.46 5.31 13.95
C LEU A 82 -8.95 6.73 13.67
N PRO A 83 -9.08 7.59 14.70
CA PRO A 83 -9.23 9.03 14.50
C PRO A 83 -8.07 9.58 13.66
N GLY A 84 -8.39 10.12 12.48
CA GLY A 84 -7.43 10.65 11.52
C GLY A 84 -7.33 12.17 11.54
N LYS A 85 -6.57 12.73 10.58
CA LYS A 85 -6.42 14.17 10.41
C LYS A 85 -6.48 14.59 8.94
N ASP A 86 -7.12 15.73 8.71
CA ASP A 86 -7.19 16.37 7.40
C ASP A 86 -6.18 17.54 7.34
N PHE A 87 -5.22 17.44 6.42
CA PHE A 87 -4.25 18.48 6.11
C PHE A 87 -4.63 19.28 4.86
N SER A 88 -5.61 18.81 4.09
CA SER A 88 -6.02 19.41 2.83
C SER A 88 -6.67 20.78 2.99
N GLY A 89 -7.28 21.04 4.15
CA GLY A 89 -8.07 22.24 4.42
C GLY A 89 -9.37 22.32 3.60
N LEU A 90 -9.75 21.25 2.89
CA LEU A 90 -10.97 21.18 2.10
C LEU A 90 -12.19 20.87 2.99
N PRO A 91 -13.41 21.26 2.56
CA PRO A 91 -14.63 20.83 3.24
C PRO A 91 -14.78 19.31 3.28
N GLY A 92 -15.46 18.79 4.30
CA GLY A 92 -15.81 17.37 4.43
C GLY A 92 -14.85 16.54 5.29
N GLY A 93 -13.67 17.07 5.62
CA GLY A 93 -12.71 16.42 6.52
C GLY A 93 -12.12 15.13 5.94
N VAL A 94 -11.57 14.30 6.82
CA VAL A 94 -10.97 13.00 6.50
C VAL A 94 -11.95 12.04 5.80
N GLY A 95 -13.23 12.15 6.13
CA GLY A 95 -14.30 11.28 5.61
C GLY A 95 -14.73 11.55 4.17
N ASP A 96 -14.27 12.64 3.56
CA ASP A 96 -14.63 13.02 2.19
C ASP A 96 -13.56 12.54 1.19
N ASP A 97 -13.81 11.37 0.58
CA ASP A 97 -12.97 10.78 -0.48
C ASP A 97 -13.66 10.84 -1.84
N LYS A 98 -13.60 12.00 -2.48
CA LYS A 98 -14.21 12.21 -3.81
C LYS A 98 -13.56 11.38 -4.91
N GLU A 99 -12.28 11.07 -4.75
CA GLU A 99 -11.50 10.29 -5.71
C GLU A 99 -11.71 8.78 -5.51
N GLY A 100 -11.90 8.34 -4.27
CA GLY A 100 -11.97 6.93 -3.92
C GLY A 100 -10.61 6.24 -3.87
N HIS A 101 -9.51 7.00 -3.97
CA HIS A 101 -8.15 6.47 -3.99
C HIS A 101 -7.72 6.05 -2.58
N GLY A 102 -7.76 6.96 -1.60
CA GLY A 102 -7.41 6.64 -0.20
C GLY A 102 -8.25 5.53 0.43
N THR A 103 -9.56 5.49 0.15
CA THR A 103 -10.43 4.34 0.51
C THR A 103 -9.89 3.03 -0.05
N GLY A 104 -9.42 3.08 -1.29
CA GLY A 104 -8.86 1.94 -1.99
C GLY A 104 -7.56 1.44 -1.41
N ILE A 105 -6.63 2.34 -1.17
CA ILE A 105 -5.33 2.04 -0.55
C ILE A 105 -5.52 1.46 0.85
N ALA A 106 -6.39 2.06 1.67
CA ALA A 106 -6.76 1.50 2.96
C ALA A 106 -7.37 0.10 2.84
N GLY A 107 -8.16 -0.15 1.81
CA GLY A 107 -8.75 -1.45 1.48
C GLY A 107 -7.73 -2.53 1.12
N ILE A 108 -6.73 -2.20 0.29
CA ILE A 108 -5.64 -3.12 -0.09
C ILE A 108 -4.81 -3.50 1.14
N ILE A 109 -4.65 -2.58 2.10
CA ILE A 109 -3.93 -2.85 3.34
C ILE A 109 -4.79 -3.68 4.31
N ALA A 110 -5.99 -3.20 4.63
CA ALA A 110 -6.72 -3.59 5.85
C ALA A 110 -8.18 -4.02 5.63
N GLY A 111 -8.62 -4.24 4.38
CA GLY A 111 -9.98 -4.70 4.08
C GLY A 111 -10.33 -6.00 4.82
N THR A 112 -11.51 -6.05 5.43
CA THR A 112 -11.97 -7.15 6.28
C THR A 112 -12.87 -8.15 5.56
N GLY A 113 -13.26 -7.87 4.31
CA GLY A 113 -14.16 -8.71 3.50
C GLY A 113 -15.62 -8.74 3.95
N LYS A 114 -16.00 -7.98 4.98
CA LYS A 114 -17.35 -7.96 5.57
C LYS A 114 -18.44 -7.44 4.62
N GLY A 115 -18.07 -6.67 3.60
CA GLY A 115 -18.96 -6.18 2.56
C GLY A 115 -19.67 -7.31 1.82
N LEU A 116 -20.80 -6.99 1.18
CA LEU A 116 -21.60 -7.95 0.41
C LEU A 116 -21.95 -9.24 1.20
N GLY A 117 -22.11 -9.14 2.53
CA GLY A 117 -22.42 -10.30 3.38
C GLY A 117 -21.25 -11.26 3.56
N GLY A 118 -20.02 -10.74 3.67
CA GLY A 118 -18.80 -11.56 3.80
C GLY A 118 -18.14 -11.92 2.47
N LYS A 119 -18.54 -11.27 1.38
CA LYS A 119 -18.02 -11.47 0.01
C LYS A 119 -17.29 -10.24 -0.53
N GLY A 120 -16.91 -9.32 0.36
CA GLY A 120 -16.23 -8.08 0.02
C GLY A 120 -14.75 -8.27 -0.27
N ALA A 121 -14.04 -7.16 -0.33
CA ALA A 121 -12.60 -7.12 -0.56
C ALA A 121 -11.83 -7.32 0.75
N PHE A 122 -10.79 -8.13 0.69
CA PHE A 122 -9.81 -8.26 1.77
C PHE A 122 -8.57 -7.41 1.48
N GLY A 123 -7.98 -6.87 2.54
CA GLY A 123 -6.61 -6.37 2.49
C GLY A 123 -5.62 -7.47 2.81
N LEU A 124 -4.35 -7.25 2.51
CA LEU A 124 -3.29 -8.21 2.80
C LEU A 124 -3.08 -8.39 4.33
N ALA A 125 -3.31 -7.35 5.12
CA ALA A 125 -3.17 -7.33 6.57
C ALA A 125 -4.49 -6.90 7.26
N PRO A 126 -5.54 -7.73 7.24
CA PRO A 126 -6.89 -7.35 7.67
C PRO A 126 -7.02 -7.04 9.18
N GLY A 127 -5.99 -7.30 9.98
CA GLY A 127 -5.94 -7.03 11.41
C GLY A 127 -5.32 -5.69 11.81
N VAL A 128 -4.69 -4.96 10.88
CA VAL A 128 -4.07 -3.66 11.20
C VAL A 128 -5.12 -2.59 11.48
N LYS A 129 -4.70 -1.50 12.13
CA LYS A 129 -5.48 -0.26 12.15
C LYS A 129 -4.91 0.74 11.16
N ILE A 130 -5.80 1.45 10.48
CA ILE A 130 -5.44 2.54 9.57
C ILE A 130 -5.53 3.85 10.34
N LEU A 131 -4.47 4.66 10.30
CA LEU A 131 -4.51 6.08 10.66
C LEU A 131 -4.74 6.90 9.38
N PRO A 132 -5.97 7.38 9.12
CA PRO A 132 -6.29 8.03 7.85
C PRO A 132 -5.86 9.50 7.84
N LEU A 133 -4.96 9.87 6.92
CA LEU A 133 -4.42 11.22 6.78
C LEU A 133 -4.74 11.77 5.39
N LYS A 134 -5.57 12.81 5.33
CA LYS A 134 -6.01 13.40 4.07
C LYS A 134 -5.11 14.57 3.67
N ILE A 135 -4.71 14.61 2.40
CA ILE A 135 -4.02 15.74 1.76
C ILE A 135 -4.79 16.22 0.52
N LYS A 136 -4.45 17.39 -0.03
CA LYS A 136 -4.98 17.79 -1.34
C LYS A 136 -4.32 16.95 -2.43
N ASN A 137 -5.13 16.46 -3.37
CA ASN A 137 -4.67 15.88 -4.63
C ASN A 137 -5.23 16.69 -5.81
N SER A 138 -4.42 17.01 -6.80
CA SER A 138 -4.80 17.73 -8.02
C SER A 138 -5.82 16.98 -8.89
N GLY A 139 -5.95 15.66 -8.72
CA GLY A 139 -6.78 14.82 -9.58
C GLY A 139 -8.30 15.06 -9.49
N ASN A 140 -8.85 15.38 -8.31
CA ASN A 140 -10.31 15.48 -8.10
C ASN A 140 -10.73 16.34 -6.90
N SER A 141 -9.82 17.08 -6.28
CA SER A 141 -10.13 17.92 -5.11
C SER A 141 -10.94 19.18 -5.46
N GLY A 142 -10.95 19.59 -6.74
CA GLY A 142 -11.46 20.89 -7.17
C GLY A 142 -10.57 22.07 -6.72
N ALA A 143 -9.37 21.79 -6.21
CA ALA A 143 -8.41 22.79 -5.75
C ALA A 143 -7.14 22.75 -6.61
N THR A 144 -6.65 23.93 -7.00
CA THR A 144 -5.29 24.06 -7.52
C THR A 144 -4.33 23.88 -6.36
N VAL A 145 -3.44 22.90 -6.46
CA VAL A 145 -2.41 22.62 -5.45
C VAL A 145 -1.07 22.93 -6.07
N THR A 146 -0.28 23.78 -5.42
CA THR A 146 1.11 23.98 -5.82
C THR A 146 1.97 22.81 -5.37
N ASN A 147 3.08 22.56 -6.06
CA ASN A 147 4.02 21.51 -5.67
C ASN A 147 4.54 21.69 -4.23
N SER A 148 4.84 22.92 -3.82
CA SER A 148 5.29 23.20 -2.45
C SER A 148 4.19 22.93 -1.40
N GLU A 149 2.92 23.22 -1.69
CA GLU A 149 1.81 22.86 -0.78
C GLU A 149 1.66 21.34 -0.67
N PHE A 150 1.76 20.63 -1.80
CA PHE A 150 1.67 19.18 -1.83
C PHE A 150 2.71 18.50 -0.94
N LEU A 151 4.00 18.85 -1.08
CA LEU A 151 5.03 18.28 -0.21
C LEU A 151 4.90 18.74 1.23
N LYS A 152 4.55 20.01 1.48
CA LYS A 152 4.35 20.50 2.84
C LYS A 152 3.25 19.74 3.60
N GLU A 153 2.16 19.39 2.93
CA GLU A 153 1.09 18.57 3.52
C GLU A 153 1.55 17.14 3.80
N ILE A 154 2.33 16.54 2.89
CA ILE A 154 2.98 15.24 3.11
C ILE A 154 3.92 15.31 4.33
N ASP A 155 4.77 16.33 4.43
CA ASP A 155 5.71 16.51 5.53
C ASP A 155 4.99 16.57 6.88
N GLN A 156 3.92 17.38 6.96
CA GLN A 156 3.09 17.51 8.15
C GLN A 156 2.39 16.20 8.52
N ALA A 157 1.91 15.46 7.52
CA ALA A 157 1.25 14.18 7.70
C ALA A 157 2.23 13.08 8.16
N ILE A 158 3.47 13.06 7.63
CA ILE A 158 4.54 12.15 8.06
C ILE A 158 4.86 12.38 9.55
N VAL A 159 5.09 13.64 9.94
CA VAL A 159 5.39 14.00 11.34
C VAL A 159 4.26 13.58 12.26
N TYR A 160 3.02 13.92 11.89
CA TYR A 160 1.84 13.54 12.68
C TYR A 160 1.68 12.02 12.80
N ALA A 161 1.84 11.27 11.71
CA ALA A 161 1.75 9.81 11.72
C ALA A 161 2.73 9.18 12.71
N ALA A 162 3.98 9.65 12.67
CA ALA A 162 5.04 9.20 13.56
C ALA A 162 4.75 9.53 15.03
N ASP A 163 4.24 10.75 15.30
CA ASP A 163 3.84 11.16 16.65
C ASP A 163 2.63 10.40 17.19
N GLN A 164 1.74 9.91 16.32
CA GLN A 164 0.66 8.99 16.68
C GLN A 164 1.13 7.53 16.81
N GLY A 165 2.42 7.26 16.64
CA GLY A 165 3.00 5.93 16.82
C GLY A 165 2.74 4.95 15.67
N ALA A 166 2.41 5.44 14.47
CA ALA A 166 2.27 4.58 13.29
C ALA A 166 3.62 3.92 12.96
N LYS A 167 3.64 2.58 12.86
CA LYS A 167 4.86 1.82 12.52
C LYS A 167 5.19 1.92 11.04
N VAL A 168 4.16 2.04 10.20
CA VAL A 168 4.30 2.15 8.75
C VAL A 168 3.55 3.40 8.28
N ILE A 169 4.17 4.17 7.41
CA ILE A 169 3.60 5.36 6.76
C ILE A 169 3.58 5.10 5.26
N ASN A 170 2.38 4.86 4.71
CA ASN A 170 2.13 4.64 3.30
C ASN A 170 1.81 5.98 2.62
N ILE A 171 2.57 6.32 1.58
CA ILE A 171 2.33 7.50 0.75
C ILE A 171 2.10 7.06 -0.70
N SER A 172 0.87 7.14 -1.15
CA SER A 172 0.49 6.70 -2.50
C SER A 172 0.30 7.88 -3.47
N GLN A 173 0.94 9.01 -3.17
CA GLN A 173 0.89 10.23 -3.96
C GLN A 173 2.32 10.67 -4.27
N ALA A 174 2.53 11.19 -5.48
CA ALA A 174 3.86 11.60 -5.92
C ALA A 174 3.80 12.80 -6.88
N GLY A 175 4.86 13.61 -6.88
CA GLY A 175 5.06 14.70 -7.82
C GLY A 175 6.44 14.64 -8.47
N ALA A 176 6.56 15.22 -9.66
CA ALA A 176 7.82 15.24 -10.40
C ALA A 176 8.86 16.14 -9.71
N ALA A 177 10.10 15.65 -9.60
CA ALA A 177 11.21 16.33 -8.95
C ALA A 177 11.50 17.72 -9.54
N SER A 178 11.28 17.91 -10.84
CA SER A 178 11.42 19.20 -11.53
C SER A 178 10.48 20.28 -11.00
N GLY A 179 9.44 19.89 -10.26
CA GLY A 179 8.45 20.77 -9.67
C GLY A 179 8.76 21.25 -8.26
N PHE A 180 9.82 20.75 -7.61
CA PHE A 180 10.12 21.04 -6.20
C PHE A 180 11.40 21.86 -6.04
N SER A 181 11.39 22.77 -5.07
CA SER A 181 12.57 23.53 -4.68
C SER A 181 13.44 22.77 -3.69
N ASP A 182 14.69 23.20 -3.51
CA ASP A 182 15.59 22.64 -2.48
C ASP A 182 15.02 22.79 -1.06
N ALA A 183 14.22 23.84 -0.81
CA ALA A 183 13.54 24.05 0.46
C ALA A 183 12.46 22.99 0.71
N ASP A 184 11.67 22.64 -0.32
CA ASP A 184 10.66 21.58 -0.23
C ASP A 184 11.31 20.22 0.06
N ILE A 185 12.39 19.90 -0.66
CA ILE A 185 13.13 18.64 -0.44
C ILE A 185 13.80 18.62 0.95
N SER A 186 14.25 19.76 1.45
CA SER A 186 14.80 19.87 2.81
C SER A 186 13.72 19.67 3.89
N GLY A 187 12.50 20.16 3.66
CA GLY A 187 11.34 19.89 4.52
C GLY A 187 11.03 18.40 4.61
N LEU A 188 10.96 17.74 3.45
CA LEU A 188 10.71 16.30 3.36
C LEU A 188 11.79 15.48 4.09
N LYS A 189 13.07 15.83 3.91
CA LYS A 189 14.19 15.21 4.64
C LYS A 189 13.99 15.31 6.16
N ALA A 190 13.61 16.48 6.66
CA ALA A 190 13.38 16.68 8.09
C ALA A 190 12.19 15.88 8.61
N ALA A 191 11.08 15.82 7.87
CA ALA A 191 9.90 15.04 8.24
C ALA A 191 10.21 13.53 8.30
N VAL A 192 10.94 13.00 7.32
CA VAL A 192 11.32 11.58 7.29
C VAL A 192 12.35 11.24 8.36
N ALA A 193 13.29 12.15 8.66
CA ALA A 193 14.19 11.99 9.79
C ALA A 193 13.43 11.93 11.13
N HIS A 194 12.41 12.77 11.31
CA HIS A 194 11.53 12.71 12.48
C HIS A 194 10.81 11.37 12.57
N ALA A 195 10.19 10.91 11.49
CA ALA A 195 9.54 9.59 11.44
C ALA A 195 10.49 8.44 11.78
N SER A 196 11.70 8.48 11.21
CA SER A 196 12.76 7.50 11.50
C SER A 196 13.16 7.51 12.98
N SER A 197 13.27 8.70 13.60
CA SER A 197 13.60 8.84 15.03
C SER A 197 12.51 8.27 15.96
N LYS A 198 11.26 8.21 15.48
CA LYS A 198 10.11 7.58 16.15
C LYS A 198 9.98 6.09 15.84
N GLY A 199 10.86 5.55 14.99
CA GLY A 199 10.87 4.14 14.59
C GLY A 199 9.83 3.79 13.53
N SER A 200 9.31 4.77 12.79
CA SER A 200 8.38 4.54 11.67
C SER A 200 9.14 4.23 10.37
N LEU A 201 8.60 3.31 9.58
CA LEU A 201 9.03 3.03 8.21
C LEU A 201 8.17 3.82 7.22
N VAL A 202 8.79 4.61 6.35
CA VAL A 202 8.09 5.38 5.30
C VAL A 202 8.24 4.68 3.96
N ILE A 203 7.12 4.45 3.28
CA ILE A 203 7.05 3.74 1.98
C ILE A 203 6.23 4.61 1.03
N ALA A 204 6.76 4.85 -0.17
CA ALA A 204 6.09 5.68 -1.17
C ALA A 204 6.09 5.05 -2.57
N GLY A 205 5.03 5.33 -3.34
CA GLY A 205 4.94 4.90 -4.74
C GLY A 205 5.96 5.61 -5.62
N ALA A 206 6.63 4.86 -6.50
CA ALA A 206 7.65 5.42 -7.39
C ALA A 206 7.09 6.37 -8.46
N GLY A 207 5.77 6.33 -8.71
CA GLY A 207 5.06 7.12 -9.73
C GLY A 207 4.33 6.25 -10.74
N ASN A 208 3.67 6.86 -11.74
CA ASN A 208 3.01 6.13 -12.83
C ASN A 208 3.24 6.79 -14.22
N SER A 209 4.38 7.43 -14.43
CA SER A 209 4.71 8.23 -15.62
C SER A 209 5.95 7.74 -16.36
N ALA A 210 6.32 6.46 -16.22
CA ALA A 210 7.45 5.87 -16.94
C ALA A 210 7.34 5.94 -18.47
N GLN A 211 6.12 5.87 -19.00
CA GLN A 211 5.86 6.05 -20.43
C GLN A 211 5.89 7.53 -20.86
N ASP A 212 5.75 8.44 -19.90
CA ASP A 212 5.70 9.89 -20.07
C ASP A 212 7.01 10.54 -19.64
N GLY A 213 8.13 9.97 -20.09
CA GLY A 213 9.47 10.50 -19.86
C GLY A 213 10.17 10.00 -18.59
N ASN A 214 9.52 9.14 -17.79
CA ASN A 214 10.11 8.52 -16.59
C ASN A 214 10.75 9.55 -15.64
N PRO A 215 9.97 10.55 -15.18
CA PRO A 215 10.49 11.54 -14.25
C PRO A 215 10.88 10.87 -12.92
N VAL A 216 11.86 11.46 -12.23
CA VAL A 216 12.12 11.14 -10.83
C VAL A 216 11.00 11.77 -9.99
N MET A 217 10.41 11.00 -9.08
CA MET A 217 9.22 11.40 -8.33
C MET A 217 9.49 11.46 -6.82
N TYR A 218 9.10 12.56 -6.17
CA TYR A 218 9.08 12.65 -4.70
C TYR A 218 7.67 12.36 -4.16
N PRO A 219 7.56 11.76 -2.96
CA PRO A 219 8.64 11.58 -1.98
C PRO A 219 9.52 10.32 -2.18
N ALA A 220 9.13 9.37 -3.03
CA ALA A 220 9.83 8.10 -3.20
C ALA A 220 11.31 8.21 -3.61
N ALA A 221 11.71 9.28 -4.31
CA ALA A 221 13.10 9.51 -4.69
C ALA A 221 14.04 9.86 -3.52
N LEU A 222 13.51 10.15 -2.33
CA LEU A 222 14.35 10.40 -1.16
C LEU A 222 14.95 9.07 -0.64
N PRO A 223 16.29 8.89 -0.57
CA PRO A 223 16.92 7.58 -0.28
C PRO A 223 16.56 6.91 1.07
N THR A 224 15.97 7.65 2.00
CA THR A 224 15.50 7.13 3.30
C THR A 224 14.05 6.62 3.27
N ILE A 225 13.34 6.80 2.16
CA ILE A 225 11.99 6.29 1.91
C ILE A 225 12.12 5.04 1.03
N VAL A 226 11.34 4.00 1.36
CA VAL A 226 11.26 2.81 0.51
C VAL A 226 10.44 3.14 -0.73
N ALA A 227 11.07 3.15 -1.91
CA ALA A 227 10.37 3.37 -3.17
C ALA A 227 9.76 2.07 -3.73
N ALA A 228 8.46 2.12 -4.01
CA ALA A 228 7.66 0.99 -4.47
C ALA A 228 7.41 1.01 -5.99
N ALA A 229 7.84 -0.05 -6.68
CA ALA A 229 7.50 -0.31 -8.08
C ALA A 229 6.30 -1.27 -8.21
N ALA A 230 5.53 -1.14 -9.30
CA ALA A 230 4.36 -1.97 -9.56
C ALA A 230 4.68 -3.11 -10.52
N THR A 231 4.10 -4.29 -10.24
CA THR A 231 4.19 -5.48 -11.09
C THR A 231 2.81 -6.03 -11.43
N ASP A 232 2.73 -6.76 -12.54
CA ASP A 232 1.55 -7.51 -12.94
C ASP A 232 1.54 -8.93 -12.35
N ARG A 233 0.54 -9.73 -12.75
CA ARG A 233 0.37 -11.13 -12.31
C ARG A 233 1.48 -12.09 -12.70
N ASN A 234 2.31 -11.72 -13.67
CA ASN A 234 3.46 -12.50 -14.11
C ASN A 234 4.75 -12.04 -13.42
N GLY A 235 4.66 -11.05 -12.52
CA GLY A 235 5.82 -10.44 -11.88
C GLY A 235 6.60 -9.50 -12.80
N VAL A 236 6.01 -9.10 -13.93
CA VAL A 236 6.62 -8.13 -14.85
C VAL A 236 6.27 -6.73 -14.37
N VAL A 237 7.25 -5.83 -14.34
CA VAL A 237 7.03 -4.42 -13.97
C VAL A 237 6.03 -3.79 -14.94
N THR A 238 5.07 -3.06 -14.42
CA THR A 238 4.02 -2.44 -15.24
C THR A 238 4.60 -1.29 -16.06
N ASP A 239 4.07 -1.07 -17.27
CA ASP A 239 4.66 -0.09 -18.20
C ASP A 239 4.66 1.33 -17.64
N GLU A 240 3.69 1.66 -16.77
CA GLU A 240 3.58 2.96 -16.10
C GLU A 240 4.59 3.16 -14.97
N SER A 241 5.13 2.09 -14.38
CA SER A 241 5.93 2.17 -13.15
C SER A 241 7.30 2.79 -13.42
N GLU A 242 7.62 3.85 -12.69
CA GLU A 242 8.91 4.54 -12.73
C GLU A 242 10.03 3.55 -12.46
N ARG A 243 11.14 3.79 -13.15
CA ARG A 243 12.36 2.99 -13.11
C ARG A 243 13.56 3.88 -12.85
N GLY A 244 14.53 3.35 -12.12
CA GLY A 244 15.76 4.05 -11.81
C GLY A 244 16.42 3.56 -10.52
N SER A 245 17.51 4.23 -10.16
CA SER A 245 18.30 3.90 -8.96
C SER A 245 17.55 4.12 -7.65
N GLN A 246 16.45 4.87 -7.67
CA GLN A 246 15.60 5.10 -6.51
C GLN A 246 14.72 3.90 -6.13
N ILE A 247 14.50 2.92 -7.01
CA ILE A 247 13.58 1.79 -6.72
C ILE A 247 14.19 0.83 -5.70
N ASP A 248 13.43 0.47 -4.66
CA ASP A 248 13.87 -0.44 -3.59
C ASP A 248 13.16 -1.79 -3.60
N LEU A 249 11.84 -1.79 -3.74
CA LEU A 249 11.02 -3.00 -3.69
C LEU A 249 9.90 -2.93 -4.71
N ALA A 250 9.47 -4.09 -5.18
CA ALA A 250 8.29 -4.22 -6.03
C ALA A 250 7.16 -5.00 -5.35
N ALA A 251 5.94 -4.76 -5.82
CA ALA A 251 4.76 -5.53 -5.42
C ALA A 251 3.69 -5.55 -6.52
N PRO A 252 2.71 -6.47 -6.46
CA PRO A 252 1.53 -6.42 -7.29
C PRO A 252 0.85 -5.05 -7.27
N GLY A 253 0.66 -4.48 -8.46
CA GLY A 253 0.06 -3.16 -8.65
C GLY A 253 -0.75 -3.05 -9.94
N LYS A 254 -1.14 -4.17 -10.56
CA LYS A 254 -2.00 -4.18 -11.76
C LYS A 254 -3.21 -5.08 -11.58
N ASP A 255 -4.35 -4.62 -12.07
CA ASP A 255 -5.63 -5.33 -11.99
C ASP A 255 -5.99 -5.70 -10.54
N ILE A 256 -5.82 -4.74 -9.62
CA ILE A 256 -6.06 -4.92 -8.18
C ILE A 256 -7.51 -4.56 -7.86
N TYR A 257 -8.26 -5.52 -7.34
CA TYR A 257 -9.62 -5.31 -6.88
C TYR A 257 -9.63 -4.82 -5.44
N ARG A 258 -10.37 -3.73 -5.19
CA ARG A 258 -10.35 -3.01 -3.92
C ARG A 258 -11.65 -2.22 -3.66
N PRO A 259 -11.93 -1.85 -2.40
CA PRO A 259 -12.94 -0.85 -2.06
C PRO A 259 -12.73 0.48 -2.80
N CYS A 260 -13.81 1.21 -3.06
CA CYS A 260 -13.79 2.58 -3.57
C CYS A 260 -15.10 3.31 -3.24
N THR A 261 -15.20 4.57 -3.63
CA THR A 261 -16.40 5.41 -3.42
C THR A 261 -17.43 5.34 -4.55
N GLY A 262 -17.14 4.57 -5.61
CA GLY A 262 -18.06 4.37 -6.74
C GLY A 262 -19.35 3.63 -6.37
N PRO A 263 -20.34 3.57 -7.29
CA PRO A 263 -21.67 3.03 -7.00
C PRO A 263 -21.73 1.59 -6.50
N SER A 264 -20.82 0.73 -6.98
CA SER A 264 -20.68 -0.66 -6.51
C SER A 264 -20.00 -0.77 -5.14
N GLY A 265 -19.29 0.27 -4.70
CA GLY A 265 -18.33 0.22 -3.59
C GLY A 265 -16.99 -0.45 -3.94
N TYR A 266 -16.82 -0.95 -5.17
CA TYR A 266 -15.63 -1.71 -5.58
C TYR A 266 -15.13 -1.32 -6.95
N CYS A 267 -13.81 -1.20 -7.05
CA CYS A 267 -13.12 -0.79 -8.26
C CYS A 267 -11.92 -1.70 -8.53
N LYS A 268 -11.54 -1.77 -9.80
CA LYS A 268 -10.26 -2.32 -10.23
C LYS A 268 -9.29 -1.17 -10.46
N SER A 269 -8.10 -1.22 -9.87
CA SER A 269 -7.05 -0.21 -10.02
C SER A 269 -5.73 -0.79 -10.52
N HIS A 270 -4.83 0.12 -10.87
CA HIS A 270 -3.45 -0.16 -11.21
C HIS A 270 -2.58 1.04 -10.82
N GLY A 271 -1.29 0.79 -10.58
CA GLY A 271 -0.27 1.78 -10.30
C GLY A 271 0.61 1.43 -9.11
N THR A 272 1.69 2.18 -8.94
CA THR A 272 2.62 2.04 -7.81
C THR A 272 1.95 2.31 -6.46
N SER A 273 0.87 3.09 -6.43
CA SER A 273 0.01 3.28 -5.25
C SER A 273 -0.47 1.96 -4.64
N ASP A 274 -0.92 1.02 -5.47
CA ASP A 274 -1.41 -0.29 -5.04
C ASP A 274 -0.24 -1.17 -4.55
N ALA A 275 0.92 -1.07 -5.20
CA ALA A 275 2.13 -1.76 -4.79
C ALA A 275 2.64 -1.25 -3.43
N THR A 276 2.64 0.07 -3.19
CA THR A 276 2.97 0.70 -1.89
C THR A 276 2.10 0.15 -0.77
N ALA A 277 0.80 -0.01 -1.03
CA ALA A 277 -0.16 -0.56 -0.08
C ALA A 277 0.19 -2.02 0.29
N VAL A 278 0.54 -2.84 -0.71
CA VAL A 278 0.97 -4.23 -0.50
C VAL A 278 2.28 -4.32 0.30
N ILE A 279 3.27 -3.49 0.00
CA ILE A 279 4.55 -3.47 0.73
C ILE A 279 4.31 -3.01 2.18
N SER A 280 3.46 -1.99 2.37
CA SER A 280 3.07 -1.50 3.70
C SER A 280 2.39 -2.58 4.54
N ALA A 281 1.45 -3.32 3.94
CA ALA A 281 0.79 -4.44 4.60
C ALA A 281 1.76 -5.60 4.88
N SER A 282 2.71 -5.87 3.98
CA SER A 282 3.77 -6.87 4.20
C SER A 282 4.65 -6.52 5.40
N ALA A 283 5.06 -5.25 5.52
CA ALA A 283 5.79 -4.75 6.68
C ALA A 283 4.97 -4.89 7.97
N ALA A 284 3.67 -4.55 7.93
CA ALA A 284 2.80 -4.65 9.09
C ALA A 284 2.56 -6.09 9.57
N LEU A 285 2.43 -7.06 8.64
CA LEU A 285 2.34 -8.49 8.99
C LEU A 285 3.58 -8.94 9.76
N LEU A 286 4.79 -8.61 9.25
CA LEU A 286 6.05 -8.92 9.93
C LEU A 286 6.14 -8.27 11.30
N TRP A 287 5.80 -6.99 11.41
CA TRP A 287 5.88 -6.25 12.67
C TRP A 287 4.90 -6.76 13.72
N SER A 288 3.76 -7.30 13.31
CA SER A 288 2.80 -7.92 14.23
C SER A 288 3.35 -9.18 14.90
N VAL A 289 4.20 -9.94 14.21
CA VAL A 289 4.88 -11.13 14.76
C VAL A 289 6.18 -10.78 15.49
N HIS A 290 6.84 -9.70 15.06
CA HIS A 290 8.10 -9.22 15.63
C HIS A 290 7.96 -7.77 16.15
N PRO A 291 7.19 -7.56 17.23
CA PRO A 291 6.88 -6.22 17.74
C PRO A 291 8.11 -5.45 18.26
N ASP A 292 9.18 -6.16 18.61
CA ASP A 292 10.44 -5.66 19.14
C ASP A 292 11.45 -5.24 18.05
N TRP A 293 11.20 -5.58 16.78
CA TRP A 293 12.09 -5.20 15.68
C TRP A 293 11.96 -3.72 15.32
N SER A 294 13.08 -3.15 14.86
CA SER A 294 13.13 -1.79 14.32
C SER A 294 12.66 -1.74 12.85
N ALA A 295 12.39 -0.52 12.36
CA ALA A 295 12.07 -0.27 10.95
C ALA A 295 13.14 -0.84 10.00
N ASN A 296 14.41 -0.70 10.37
CA ASN A 296 15.54 -1.20 9.59
C ASN A 296 15.56 -2.73 9.53
N GLN A 297 15.23 -3.40 10.64
CA GLN A 297 15.17 -4.86 10.72
C GLN A 297 14.02 -5.41 9.87
N ILE A 298 12.84 -4.81 9.97
CA ILE A 298 11.67 -5.16 9.16
C ILE A 298 11.98 -4.98 7.67
N LEU A 299 12.54 -3.83 7.28
CA LEU A 299 12.93 -3.56 5.91
C LEU A 299 14.00 -4.52 5.40
N ARG A 300 15.01 -4.85 6.22
CA ARG A 300 16.05 -5.79 5.85
C ARG A 300 15.49 -7.19 5.59
N VAL A 301 14.58 -7.66 6.42
CA VAL A 301 13.92 -8.96 6.20
C VAL A 301 13.08 -8.94 4.92
N LEU A 302 12.34 -7.86 4.65
CA LEU A 302 11.62 -7.70 3.38
C LEU A 302 12.56 -7.78 2.18
N ILE A 303 13.69 -7.06 2.21
CA ILE A 303 14.72 -7.07 1.16
C ILE A 303 15.36 -8.45 1.00
N ASN A 304 15.79 -9.08 2.09
CA ASN A 304 16.50 -10.36 2.05
C ASN A 304 15.63 -11.51 1.56
N THR A 305 14.33 -11.46 1.86
CA THR A 305 13.36 -12.49 1.47
C THR A 305 12.62 -12.17 0.18
N ALA A 306 12.83 -11.00 -0.42
CA ALA A 306 12.23 -10.62 -1.71
C ALA A 306 12.55 -11.64 -2.83
N GLY A 307 11.66 -11.74 -3.81
CA GLY A 307 11.89 -12.45 -5.06
C GLY A 307 12.93 -11.69 -5.88
N LYS A 308 14.15 -12.21 -5.91
CA LYS A 308 15.32 -11.54 -6.50
C LYS A 308 15.22 -11.40 -8.02
N PRO A 309 15.94 -10.43 -8.62
CA PRO A 309 16.14 -10.35 -10.06
C PRO A 309 16.58 -11.69 -10.68
N GLN A 310 16.02 -12.02 -11.84
CA GLN A 310 16.26 -13.30 -12.51
C GLN A 310 17.67 -13.39 -13.13
N ASP A 311 18.31 -12.26 -13.35
CA ASP A 311 19.69 -12.16 -13.87
C ASP A 311 20.77 -12.37 -12.77
N GLY A 312 20.35 -12.60 -11.52
CA GLY A 312 21.25 -12.80 -10.39
C GLY A 312 21.81 -11.50 -9.79
N SER A 313 21.42 -10.34 -10.32
CA SER A 313 21.78 -9.05 -9.72
C SER A 313 21.17 -8.91 -8.32
N ALA A 314 21.89 -8.23 -7.43
CA ALA A 314 21.38 -7.93 -6.08
C ALA A 314 20.20 -6.94 -6.12
N ARG A 315 20.20 -6.05 -7.12
CA ARG A 315 19.24 -4.97 -7.33
C ARG A 315 19.14 -4.65 -8.83
N THR A 316 17.95 -4.26 -9.30
CA THR A 316 17.76 -3.65 -10.63
C THR A 316 17.02 -2.31 -10.50
N ASP A 317 17.08 -1.50 -11.56
CA ASP A 317 16.30 -0.25 -11.65
C ASP A 317 14.79 -0.47 -11.88
N LEU A 318 14.36 -1.73 -12.01
CA LEU A 318 12.96 -2.09 -12.28
C LEU A 318 12.23 -2.54 -11.01
N ILE A 319 12.82 -3.45 -10.25
CA ILE A 319 12.20 -4.03 -9.04
C ILE A 319 12.99 -3.77 -7.76
N GLY A 320 14.04 -2.94 -7.84
CA GLY A 320 14.97 -2.74 -6.73
C GLY A 320 15.57 -4.07 -6.31
N TYR A 321 15.55 -4.36 -5.02
CA TYR A 321 16.05 -5.59 -4.41
C TYR A 321 15.13 -6.81 -4.63
N GLY A 322 13.95 -6.61 -5.22
CA GLY A 322 13.04 -7.67 -5.61
C GLY A 322 11.57 -7.42 -5.23
N THR A 323 10.71 -8.37 -5.62
CA THR A 323 9.28 -8.35 -5.28
C THR A 323 9.04 -8.89 -3.88
N VAL A 324 8.25 -8.20 -3.05
CA VAL A 324 7.99 -8.65 -1.66
C VAL A 324 7.33 -10.03 -1.60
N ARG A 325 7.78 -10.85 -0.64
CA ARG A 325 7.25 -12.21 -0.39
C ARG A 325 6.94 -12.40 1.10
N PRO A 326 5.92 -11.73 1.65
CA PRO A 326 5.63 -11.75 3.10
C PRO A 326 5.46 -13.17 3.65
N ARG A 327 4.96 -14.14 2.87
CA ARG A 327 4.88 -15.54 3.31
C ARG A 327 6.26 -16.12 3.66
N ILE A 328 7.26 -15.86 2.81
CA ILE A 328 8.63 -16.32 3.04
C ILE A 328 9.25 -15.56 4.20
N ALA A 329 9.00 -14.24 4.28
CA ALA A 329 9.46 -13.40 5.37
C ALA A 329 8.92 -13.86 6.74
N LEU A 330 7.65 -14.23 6.83
CA LEU A 330 7.02 -14.73 8.05
C LEU A 330 7.50 -16.14 8.44
N ALA A 331 7.72 -17.02 7.46
CA ALA A 331 8.11 -18.40 7.73
C ALA A 331 9.61 -18.55 8.04
N THR A 332 10.45 -17.81 7.31
CA THR A 332 11.92 -17.89 7.40
C THR A 332 12.52 -16.49 7.28
N PRO A 333 12.35 -15.63 8.31
CA PRO A 333 12.82 -14.25 8.24
C PRO A 333 14.34 -14.11 8.11
N GLY A 334 15.10 -15.13 8.54
CA GLY A 334 16.55 -15.05 8.63
C GLY A 334 17.01 -14.11 9.75
N ASP A 335 18.25 -13.64 9.65
CA ASP A 335 18.78 -12.63 10.56
C ASP A 335 18.30 -11.22 10.15
N PRO A 336 17.55 -10.50 11.01
CA PRO A 336 17.12 -9.13 10.73
C PRO A 336 18.29 -8.12 10.78
N GLY A 337 19.46 -8.52 11.28
CA GLY A 337 20.65 -7.69 11.40
C GLY A 337 20.53 -6.60 12.48
N PRO A 338 21.47 -5.66 12.52
CA PRO A 338 21.50 -4.60 13.53
C PRO A 338 20.33 -3.61 13.36
N ALA A 339 19.75 -3.20 14.50
CA ALA A 339 18.56 -2.34 14.56
C ALA A 339 18.79 -0.90 14.06
N ASN A 340 20.02 -0.39 14.18
CA ASN A 340 20.39 1.00 13.90
C ASN A 340 21.09 1.21 12.55
N VAL A 341 21.24 0.17 11.72
CA VAL A 341 21.83 0.28 10.38
C VAL A 341 20.74 0.21 9.34
N SER A 342 20.60 1.25 8.51
CA SER A 342 19.66 1.23 7.38
C SER A 342 20.14 0.29 6.28
N PRO A 343 19.30 -0.64 5.76
CA PRO A 343 19.66 -1.46 4.61
C PRO A 343 19.73 -0.67 3.29
N LEU A 344 19.13 0.54 3.22
CA LEU A 344 19.16 1.36 2.00
C LEU A 344 20.40 2.24 1.90
N ILE A 345 20.91 2.75 3.04
CA ILE A 345 22.08 3.64 3.08
C ILE A 345 23.38 2.85 3.31
N GLY A 346 23.36 1.86 4.23
CA GLY A 346 24.56 1.12 4.60
C GLY A 346 25.14 0.23 3.49
N GLN A 347 24.39 0.02 2.39
CA GLN A 347 24.90 -0.66 1.19
C GLN A 347 25.44 0.29 0.12
N MET A 348 25.17 1.60 0.21
CA MET A 348 25.85 2.61 -0.62
C MET A 348 27.27 2.90 -0.10
N GLU A 349 27.53 2.70 1.19
CA GLU A 349 28.87 2.86 1.80
C GLU A 349 29.74 1.60 1.68
N GLY A 350 29.20 0.49 1.16
CA GLY A 350 29.89 -0.80 1.01
C GLY A 350 31.07 -0.82 0.02
N GLU A 351 31.32 0.28 -0.70
CA GLU A 351 32.55 0.50 -1.51
C GLU A 351 33.59 1.38 -0.81
N ALA A 352 33.30 1.94 0.36
CA ALA A 352 34.26 2.70 1.15
C ALA A 352 34.85 1.81 2.26
N THR A 353 36.10 1.38 2.05
CA THR A 353 36.94 0.70 3.05
C THR A 353 36.80 1.33 4.43
N PRO A 354 36.50 0.57 5.51
CA PRO A 354 36.37 1.16 6.83
C PRO A 354 37.74 1.66 7.32
N ALA A 355 37.80 2.96 7.66
CA ALA A 355 38.90 3.52 8.42
C ALA A 355 38.98 2.86 9.80
N PRO A 356 40.18 2.62 10.36
CA PRO A 356 40.33 1.85 11.59
C PRO A 356 39.71 2.59 12.78
N SER A 357 38.94 1.83 13.55
CA SER A 357 38.28 2.23 14.79
C SER A 357 39.30 2.69 15.83
N ALA A 358 39.12 3.89 16.38
CA ALA A 358 39.90 4.38 17.51
C ALA A 358 39.38 3.75 18.80
N SER A 359 40.21 2.89 19.41
CA SER A 359 39.97 2.31 20.72
C SER A 359 39.98 3.36 21.84
N ALA A 360 39.11 3.15 22.82
CA ALA A 360 38.92 3.95 24.02
C ALA A 360 40.18 4.09 24.91
N PRO A 361 40.26 5.12 25.78
CA PRO A 361 41.49 5.51 26.48
C PRO A 361 41.74 4.74 27.78
N ALA A 362 43.02 4.47 28.05
CA ALA A 362 43.52 3.96 29.33
C ALA A 362 44.07 5.10 30.21
N THR A 363 43.83 4.95 31.51
CA THR A 363 44.12 5.85 32.64
C THR A 363 45.61 6.09 32.92
N GLY A 364 45.96 7.32 33.29
CA GLY A 364 47.27 7.68 33.88
C GLY A 364 47.22 9.06 34.54
N GLN A 365 47.64 9.14 35.80
CA GLN A 365 47.34 10.16 36.80
C GLN A 365 48.53 11.10 37.02
N ALA A 366 48.32 12.43 37.06
CA ALA A 366 49.15 13.40 37.79
C ALA A 366 48.42 14.76 37.94
N THR A 367 48.55 15.38 39.12
CA THR A 367 47.94 16.65 39.62
C THR A 367 49.08 17.46 40.28
N PRO A 368 48.99 18.75 40.75
CA PRO A 368 48.06 19.88 40.49
C PRO A 368 48.69 21.30 40.24
N ALA A 369 47.89 22.19 39.63
CA ALA A 369 47.57 23.62 39.95
C ALA A 369 48.66 24.75 39.92
N PRO A 370 48.31 26.09 39.98
CA PRO A 370 46.98 26.73 40.07
C PRO A 370 46.74 28.04 39.21
N SER A 371 45.48 28.52 39.24
CA SER A 371 45.03 29.96 39.18
C SER A 371 45.17 30.74 37.85
N ALA A 372 44.31 31.67 37.42
CA ALA A 372 43.17 32.38 38.01
C ALA A 372 42.22 32.94 36.92
N SER A 373 41.02 33.24 37.40
CA SER A 373 39.88 34.04 36.92
C SER A 373 40.15 35.37 36.20
N GLY A 374 39.18 35.79 35.35
CA GLY A 374 38.96 37.19 34.98
C GLY A 374 37.95 37.43 33.84
N THR A 375 36.71 37.79 34.19
CA THR A 375 35.83 38.69 33.42
C THR A 375 36.06 40.12 33.94
N PRO A 376 35.89 41.22 33.16
CA PRO A 376 34.56 41.86 32.91
C PRO A 376 34.43 42.54 31.51
N GLY A 377 33.23 42.78 30.95
CA GLY A 377 32.39 44.02 31.08
C GLY A 377 32.58 44.95 29.84
N GLU A 378 31.61 45.21 28.95
CA GLU A 378 30.43 46.12 28.99
C GLU A 378 30.68 47.51 28.33
N GLY A 379 29.71 47.99 27.52
CA GLY A 379 29.57 49.35 26.94
C GLY A 379 30.06 49.49 25.46
N SER A 380 29.43 50.20 24.51
CA SER A 380 28.34 51.20 24.52
C SER A 380 27.89 51.46 23.06
N GLU A 381 26.58 51.63 22.82
CA GLU A 381 25.97 52.45 21.71
C GLU A 381 25.98 53.95 22.14
N PRO A 382 25.45 54.98 21.42
CA PRO A 382 24.63 55.06 20.17
C PRO A 382 25.08 56.20 19.19
N VAL A 383 24.34 56.54 18.10
CA VAL A 383 23.82 57.90 17.70
C VAL A 383 22.89 57.84 16.45
N ASP A 384 21.81 58.64 16.52
CA ASP A 384 20.63 58.94 15.67
C ASP A 384 20.76 59.66 14.28
N LEU A 385 19.79 59.36 13.38
CA LEU A 385 18.81 60.16 12.54
C LEU A 385 19.18 61.56 11.93
N PRO A 386 18.31 62.26 11.12
CA PRO A 386 17.11 61.92 10.30
C PRO A 386 17.15 62.55 8.85
N VAL A 387 16.07 62.47 8.05
CA VAL A 387 15.39 63.62 7.36
C VAL A 387 14.18 63.17 6.50
N THR A 388 13.17 64.04 6.50
CA THR A 388 11.78 63.97 6.05
C THR A 388 11.49 64.49 4.63
N GLY A 389 10.29 64.21 4.12
CA GLY A 389 9.55 64.99 3.09
C GLY A 389 9.31 64.21 1.78
N GLN A 390 8.19 64.27 1.06
CA GLN A 390 7.02 65.16 1.07
C GLN A 390 6.00 64.58 0.07
N ALA A 391 4.70 64.81 0.27
CA ALA A 391 3.64 64.48 -0.68
C ALA A 391 3.42 65.64 -1.68
N ALA A 392 3.02 65.34 -2.93
CA ALA A 392 1.94 66.02 -3.68
C ALA A 392 1.83 65.56 -5.16
N ASP A 393 0.57 65.38 -5.55
CA ASP A 393 -0.09 65.70 -6.83
C ASP A 393 0.23 65.01 -8.17
N GLY A 394 -0.86 64.56 -8.82
CA GLY A 394 -1.22 65.17 -10.11
C GLY A 394 -1.31 64.26 -11.36
N GLY A 395 -2.45 63.57 -11.52
CA GLY A 395 -3.30 63.68 -12.71
C GLY A 395 -2.86 63.19 -14.12
N SER A 396 -3.72 62.31 -14.66
CA SER A 396 -4.20 62.21 -16.06
C SER A 396 -3.45 61.36 -17.10
N GLY A 397 -4.22 60.52 -17.82
CA GLY A 397 -3.89 60.11 -19.20
C GLY A 397 -4.13 58.65 -19.61
N ASN A 398 -5.39 58.30 -19.93
CA ASN A 398 -5.86 57.43 -21.03
C ASN A 398 -5.36 55.97 -21.24
N LEU A 399 -6.35 55.06 -21.20
CA LEU A 399 -6.41 53.71 -21.78
C LEU A 399 -6.42 53.74 -23.34
N PRO A 400 -6.06 52.64 -24.04
CA PRO A 400 -7.11 51.69 -24.44
C PRO A 400 -6.74 50.18 -24.40
N LEU A 401 -7.82 49.40 -24.27
CA LEU A 401 -8.01 47.97 -24.56
C LEU A 401 -7.24 47.45 -25.79
N VAL A 402 -6.72 46.22 -25.68
CA VAL A 402 -6.80 45.22 -26.75
C VAL A 402 -7.39 43.93 -26.16
N ILE A 403 -8.67 43.71 -26.44
CA ILE A 403 -9.35 42.41 -26.38
C ILE A 403 -9.06 41.70 -27.69
N GLY A 404 -8.57 40.46 -27.64
CA GLY A 404 -8.52 39.60 -28.83
C GLY A 404 -7.56 38.43 -28.70
N GLY A 405 -7.97 37.35 -28.04
CA GLY A 405 -7.13 36.15 -27.95
C GLY A 405 -7.76 34.85 -27.43
N SER A 406 -9.06 34.80 -27.13
CA SER A 406 -9.68 33.61 -26.52
C SER A 406 -10.84 32.99 -27.30
N ALA A 407 -11.26 33.58 -28.42
CA ALA A 407 -12.30 32.99 -29.27
C ALA A 407 -11.73 32.03 -30.35
N ALA A 408 -10.48 32.23 -30.78
CA ALA A 408 -9.86 31.40 -31.83
C ALA A 408 -9.44 30.01 -31.30
N ALA A 409 -8.98 29.91 -30.05
CA ALA A 409 -8.58 28.64 -29.44
C ALA A 409 -9.79 27.71 -29.17
N LEU A 410 -10.93 28.27 -28.77
CA LEU A 410 -12.15 27.51 -28.52
C LEU A 410 -12.83 27.02 -29.81
N ALA A 411 -12.76 27.80 -30.90
CA ALA A 411 -13.28 27.39 -32.20
C ALA A 411 -12.47 26.22 -32.80
N VAL A 412 -11.14 26.20 -32.63
CA VAL A 412 -10.29 25.10 -33.09
C VAL A 412 -10.56 23.81 -32.31
N ILE A 413 -10.75 23.90 -30.99
CA ILE A 413 -11.08 22.73 -30.15
C ILE A 413 -12.46 22.16 -30.52
N ALA A 414 -13.46 23.02 -30.77
CA ALA A 414 -14.79 22.57 -31.18
C ALA A 414 -14.79 21.87 -32.55
N VAL A 415 -14.02 22.38 -33.52
CA VAL A 415 -13.89 21.75 -34.85
C VAL A 415 -13.17 20.40 -34.76
N VAL A 416 -12.13 20.28 -33.92
CA VAL A 416 -11.43 19.01 -33.70
C VAL A 416 -12.33 17.97 -33.04
N VAL A 417 -13.15 18.35 -32.06
CA VAL A 417 -14.12 17.44 -31.41
C VAL A 417 -15.20 16.98 -32.40
N VAL A 418 -15.73 17.87 -33.24
CA VAL A 418 -16.72 17.52 -34.26
C VAL A 418 -16.14 16.60 -35.34
N LEU A 419 -14.87 16.80 -35.75
CA LEU A 419 -14.19 15.93 -36.71
C LEU A 419 -13.87 14.55 -36.12
N LEU A 420 -13.49 14.47 -34.84
CA LEU A 420 -13.26 13.21 -34.13
C LEU A 420 -14.56 12.43 -33.90
N MET A 421 -15.67 13.12 -33.60
CA MET A 421 -17.00 12.51 -33.49
C MET A 421 -17.53 12.01 -34.85
N ARG A 422 -17.29 12.75 -35.94
CA ARG A 422 -17.62 12.29 -37.30
C ARG A 422 -16.80 11.06 -37.73
N ARG A 423 -15.51 10.99 -37.35
CA ARG A 423 -14.66 9.82 -37.57
C ARG A 423 -15.15 8.58 -36.82
N ARG A 424 -15.72 8.74 -35.62
CA ARG A 424 -16.35 7.64 -34.86
C ARG A 424 -17.68 7.16 -35.44
N ARG A 425 -18.40 7.98 -36.21
CA ARG A 425 -19.66 7.57 -36.87
C ARG A 425 -19.47 6.96 -38.26
N ALA A 426 -18.29 7.09 -38.88
CA ALA A 426 -18.01 6.55 -40.22
C ALA A 426 -17.32 5.16 -40.22
N GLY A 427 -17.09 4.55 -39.05
CA GLY A 427 -16.43 3.26 -38.93
C GLY A 427 -17.32 2.23 -38.23
N SER A 428 -18.42 1.82 -38.88
CA SER A 428 -19.18 0.63 -38.47
C SER A 428 -19.56 -0.17 -39.71
N THR A 429 -18.65 -1.05 -40.12
CA THR A 429 -18.97 -2.16 -41.02
C THR A 429 -19.37 -3.36 -40.14
N PRO A 430 -20.51 -4.05 -40.39
CA PRO A 430 -20.91 -5.18 -39.56
C PRO A 430 -19.93 -6.36 -39.74
N ALA A 431 -19.44 -6.91 -38.63
CA ALA A 431 -18.68 -8.15 -38.63
C ALA A 431 -19.58 -9.32 -39.06
N ALA A 432 -19.09 -10.15 -39.99
CA ALA A 432 -19.76 -11.34 -40.48
C ALA A 432 -19.93 -12.40 -39.38
N ALA A 433 -21.05 -13.10 -39.40
CA ALA A 433 -21.39 -14.17 -38.46
C ALA A 433 -20.42 -15.37 -38.54
N PRO A 434 -20.13 -16.06 -37.41
CA PRO A 434 -19.26 -17.23 -37.41
C PRO A 434 -19.95 -18.43 -38.09
N GLN A 435 -19.22 -19.08 -38.99
CA GLN A 435 -19.62 -20.35 -39.62
C GLN A 435 -19.43 -21.52 -38.64
N PRO A 436 -20.32 -22.53 -38.65
CA PRO A 436 -20.18 -23.71 -37.81
C PRO A 436 -19.09 -24.65 -38.33
N THR A 437 -18.25 -25.16 -37.42
CA THR A 437 -17.26 -26.21 -37.71
C THR A 437 -17.93 -27.57 -37.89
N PRO A 438 -17.51 -28.41 -38.87
CA PRO A 438 -18.01 -29.77 -39.00
C PRO A 438 -17.37 -30.70 -37.97
N VAL A 439 -18.21 -31.55 -37.37
CA VAL A 439 -17.83 -32.70 -36.54
C VAL A 439 -17.36 -33.83 -37.46
N GLY A 440 -16.16 -34.39 -37.20
CA GLY A 440 -15.61 -35.57 -37.86
C GLY A 440 -15.00 -36.54 -36.84
N ALA A 441 -15.43 -37.80 -36.92
CA ALA A 441 -15.25 -38.91 -35.98
C ALA A 441 -13.83 -39.58 -36.02
N PRO A 442 -13.51 -40.51 -35.09
CA PRO A 442 -12.15 -40.90 -34.71
C PRO A 442 -11.68 -42.24 -35.28
N TYR A 443 -10.38 -42.38 -35.61
CA TYR A 443 -9.57 -43.61 -35.75
C TYR A 443 -8.10 -43.14 -35.87
N GLY A 444 -7.02 -43.77 -35.44
CA GLY A 444 -6.66 -45.09 -34.92
C GLY A 444 -5.12 -45.10 -34.84
N GLY A 445 -4.52 -45.86 -33.93
CA GLY A 445 -3.09 -45.77 -33.63
C GLY A 445 -2.15 -46.31 -34.71
N GLN A 446 -0.88 -45.89 -34.67
CA GLN A 446 0.25 -46.68 -35.20
C GLN A 446 1.61 -46.20 -34.64
N LEU A 447 2.47 -47.20 -34.43
CA LEU A 447 3.78 -47.24 -33.75
C LEU A 447 4.89 -46.42 -34.44
N PRO A 448 5.98 -46.06 -33.73
CA PRO A 448 7.19 -45.52 -34.34
C PRO A 448 8.10 -46.64 -34.90
N PRO A 449 8.84 -46.41 -36.01
CA PRO A 449 9.71 -47.42 -36.58
C PRO A 449 11.09 -47.46 -35.90
N GLN A 450 11.58 -48.68 -35.67
CA GLN A 450 12.98 -48.99 -35.41
C GLN A 450 13.77 -49.13 -36.72
N GLY A 451 15.07 -48.81 -36.68
CA GLY A 451 16.06 -49.24 -37.66
C GLY A 451 17.40 -48.51 -37.56
N GLY A 452 18.38 -49.12 -36.87
CA GLY A 452 19.82 -48.89 -37.11
C GLY A 452 20.31 -49.72 -38.33
N PRO A 453 21.62 -49.97 -38.56
CA PRO A 453 22.77 -49.82 -37.65
C PRO A 453 24.07 -49.22 -38.28
N GLY A 454 25.08 -48.94 -37.45
CA GLY A 454 26.48 -48.78 -37.87
C GLY A 454 27.34 -47.90 -36.96
N GLY A 455 28.05 -48.50 -35.99
CA GLY A 455 29.12 -47.85 -35.20
C GLY A 455 30.51 -48.00 -35.85
N PRO A 456 31.64 -47.90 -35.11
CA PRO A 456 31.85 -47.35 -33.76
C PRO A 456 33.05 -46.37 -33.69
N GLY A 457 33.15 -45.60 -32.59
CA GLY A 457 34.34 -44.82 -32.26
C GLY A 457 34.34 -44.39 -30.80
N ALA A 458 35.05 -45.16 -29.96
CA ALA A 458 35.35 -44.79 -28.57
C ALA A 458 36.41 -43.68 -28.52
N PRO A 459 36.54 -42.96 -27.39
CA PRO A 459 37.61 -43.36 -26.49
C PRO A 459 37.24 -43.41 -25.01
N ALA A 460 38.10 -44.14 -24.30
CA ALA A 460 38.04 -44.54 -22.91
C ALA A 460 38.23 -43.38 -21.90
N ALA A 461 37.54 -43.51 -20.76
CA ALA A 461 38.05 -43.18 -19.43
C ALA A 461 37.86 -44.44 -18.56
N PRO A 462 38.81 -44.79 -17.68
CA PRO A 462 38.50 -44.58 -16.26
C PRO A 462 39.74 -44.31 -15.39
N TYR A 463 39.55 -43.70 -14.22
CA TYR A 463 39.93 -44.22 -12.89
C TYR A 463 39.62 -43.15 -11.83
N GLY A 464 38.87 -43.54 -10.79
CA GLY A 464 38.67 -42.73 -9.58
C GLY A 464 37.25 -42.66 -9.02
N GLN A 465 36.57 -43.80 -8.84
CA GLN A 465 35.41 -43.86 -7.93
C GLN A 465 35.90 -44.06 -6.49
N ALA A 466 35.64 -43.07 -5.63
CA ALA A 466 35.56 -43.28 -4.19
C ALA A 466 34.08 -43.50 -3.83
N ALA A 467 33.80 -44.59 -3.13
CA ALA A 467 32.46 -44.93 -2.65
C ALA A 467 31.97 -43.91 -1.60
N PRO A 468 30.71 -43.47 -1.63
CA PRO A 468 30.14 -42.69 -0.54
C PRO A 468 29.86 -43.59 0.69
N PRO A 469 30.07 -43.10 1.92
CA PRO A 469 29.80 -43.86 3.13
C PRO A 469 28.29 -44.11 3.30
N GLN A 470 27.95 -45.34 3.72
CA GLN A 470 26.59 -45.75 4.00
C GLN A 470 26.04 -44.98 5.21
N TYR A 471 24.99 -44.20 4.98
CA TYR A 471 24.26 -43.50 6.02
C TYR A 471 23.29 -44.48 6.69
N SER A 472 23.55 -44.80 7.97
CA SER A 472 22.58 -45.50 8.81
C SER A 472 21.49 -44.52 9.23
N PRO A 473 20.19 -44.89 9.20
CA PRO A 473 19.12 -44.01 9.67
C PRO A 473 19.24 -43.80 11.20
N PRO A 474 19.05 -42.57 11.71
CA PRO A 474 19.04 -42.34 13.15
C PRO A 474 17.85 -43.02 13.83
N ALA A 475 18.09 -43.47 15.06
CA ALA A 475 17.14 -44.13 15.94
C ALA A 475 15.84 -43.32 16.10
N GLY A 476 14.72 -44.04 16.16
CA GLY A 476 13.40 -43.45 16.39
C GLY A 476 13.31 -42.68 17.71
N PRO A 477 12.31 -41.78 17.85
CA PRO A 477 12.20 -40.90 18.99
C PRO A 477 11.94 -41.67 20.29
N PRO A 478 12.49 -41.21 21.43
CA PRO A 478 12.24 -41.84 22.72
C PRO A 478 10.77 -41.68 23.14
N GLN A 479 10.15 -42.80 23.51
CA GLN A 479 8.87 -42.85 24.20
C GLN A 479 9.04 -42.28 25.61
N TYR A 480 8.61 -41.03 25.83
CA TYR A 480 8.44 -40.47 27.17
C TYR A 480 7.00 -40.64 27.62
N GLY A 481 6.76 -41.67 28.41
CA GLY A 481 5.62 -41.74 29.31
C GLY A 481 5.90 -40.90 30.55
N THR A 482 5.05 -39.92 30.80
CA THR A 482 4.43 -39.52 32.08
C THR A 482 3.76 -38.16 31.86
N GLN A 483 2.46 -38.05 32.15
CA GLN A 483 1.73 -36.78 32.08
C GLN A 483 2.35 -35.73 33.02
N PRO A 484 2.36 -34.43 32.64
CA PRO A 484 2.65 -33.36 33.58
C PRO A 484 1.53 -33.24 34.62
N PRO A 485 1.84 -32.82 35.87
CA PRO A 485 0.82 -32.57 36.88
C PRO A 485 -0.14 -31.45 36.44
N PRO A 486 -1.41 -31.46 36.89
CA PRO A 486 -2.37 -30.43 36.54
C PRO A 486 -1.93 -29.06 37.10
N PRO A 487 -2.30 -27.95 36.42
CA PRO A 487 -2.00 -26.61 36.90
C PRO A 487 -2.68 -26.32 38.25
N PRO A 488 -2.12 -25.43 39.08
CA PRO A 488 -2.75 -25.04 40.34
C PRO A 488 -4.14 -24.46 40.09
N GLN A 489 -5.12 -24.96 40.84
CA GLN A 489 -6.46 -24.39 40.86
C GLN A 489 -6.40 -23.01 41.52
N TYR A 490 -6.58 -21.96 40.72
CA TYR A 490 -6.85 -20.63 41.26
C TYR A 490 -8.24 -20.66 41.89
N GLY A 491 -8.30 -20.39 43.19
CA GLY A 491 -9.57 -20.15 43.89
C GLY A 491 -10.30 -18.93 43.30
N PRO A 492 -11.59 -18.75 43.61
CA PRO A 492 -12.36 -17.60 43.13
C PRO A 492 -11.69 -16.28 43.55
N PRO A 493 -11.84 -15.20 42.74
CA PRO A 493 -11.24 -13.91 43.05
C PRO A 493 -11.70 -13.42 44.42
N ALA A 494 -10.78 -12.89 45.21
CA ALA A 494 -11.13 -12.14 46.41
C ALA A 494 -11.95 -10.90 46.03
N ASP A 495 -13.01 -10.63 46.79
CA ASP A 495 -13.83 -9.42 46.63
C ASP A 495 -12.96 -8.16 46.71
N PRO A 496 -13.24 -7.13 45.88
CA PRO A 496 -12.53 -5.87 45.94
C PRO A 496 -12.80 -5.18 47.29
N PRO A 497 -11.82 -4.44 47.85
CA PRO A 497 -12.07 -3.61 49.01
C PRO A 497 -13.17 -2.58 48.71
N ALA A 498 -14.20 -2.56 49.55
CA ALA A 498 -15.18 -1.48 49.57
C ALA A 498 -14.48 -0.20 50.02
N ASP A 499 -14.08 0.63 49.06
CA ASP A 499 -14.10 2.10 49.11
C ASP A 499 -13.25 2.67 47.96
N ASN A 500 -13.89 2.98 46.83
CA ASN A 500 -13.35 3.90 45.84
C ASN A 500 -14.36 5.00 45.54
N PRO A 501 -14.17 6.23 46.04
CA PRO A 501 -15.11 7.33 45.87
C PRO A 501 -15.04 8.08 44.52
N TYR A 502 -14.43 7.51 43.46
CA TYR A 502 -14.26 8.21 42.18
C TYR A 502 -14.75 7.49 40.91
N ALA A 503 -15.74 6.59 41.01
CA ALA A 503 -16.43 6.08 39.81
C ALA A 503 -17.64 6.98 39.45
N ARG A 504 -17.46 7.87 38.47
CA ARG A 504 -18.52 8.38 37.58
C ARG A 504 -18.03 8.36 36.14
#